data_AF-A0A2M6NZS8-F1
#
_entry.id   AF-A0A2M6NZS8-F1
#
_cell.length_a   1.000
_cell.length_b   1.000
_cell.length_c   1.000
_cell.angle_alpha   90.00
_cell.angle_beta   90.00
_cell.angle_gamma   90.00
#
_symmetry.space_group_name_H-M   'P 1'
#
loop_
_entity.id
_entity.type
_entity.pdbx_description
1 polymer ?
#
loop_
_entity_poly.entity_id
_entity_poly.type
_entity_poly.pdbx_seq_one_letter_code
_entity_poly.pdbx_strand_id
1 'polypeptide(L)' 'TQPLPFLDENQQHVVNIVSQSESPITSDSIAKQAKLDIRIVNETLALLTIEGVIKEKNGGYYL' A
#
# COMPACT_ATOMS: atom_id res chain seq x y z
N THR A 1 -21.96 -0.01 8.07
CA THR A 1 -20.52 -0.07 7.76
C THR A 1 -20.12 1.29 7.26
N GLN A 2 -19.20 1.97 7.94
CA GLN A 2 -18.71 3.28 7.46
C GLN A 2 -18.08 3.10 6.07
N PRO A 3 -18.32 4.03 5.13
CA PRO A 3 -17.60 4.02 3.86
C PRO A 3 -16.12 4.28 4.15
N LEU A 4 -15.23 3.47 3.57
CA LEU A 4 -13.80 3.76 3.57
C LEU A 4 -13.60 5.20 3.04
N PRO A 5 -12.69 6.00 3.63
CA PRO A 5 -12.40 7.33 3.11
C PRO A 5 -12.00 7.19 1.64
N PHE A 6 -12.44 8.12 0.79
CA PHE A 6 -11.97 8.19 -0.60
C PHE A 6 -10.44 8.17 -0.57
N LEU A 7 -9.84 7.06 -1.02
CA LEU A 7 -8.39 6.93 -1.08
C LEU A 7 -7.85 8.07 -1.93
N ASP A 8 -6.81 8.74 -1.45
CA ASP A 8 -6.11 9.71 -2.29
C ASP A 8 -5.39 9.02 -3.45
N GLU A 9 -4.88 9.81 -4.41
CA GLU A 9 -4.26 9.29 -5.62
C GLU A 9 -3.06 8.36 -5.33
N ASN A 10 -2.25 8.68 -4.31
CA ASN A 10 -1.10 7.87 -3.93
C ASN A 10 -1.54 6.57 -3.24
N GLN A 11 -2.51 6.66 -2.33
CA GLN A 11 -3.11 5.51 -1.66
C GLN A 11 -3.72 4.54 -2.68
N GLN A 12 -4.51 5.05 -3.62
CA GLN A 12 -5.10 4.24 -4.67
C GLN A 12 -4.04 3.56 -5.54
N HIS A 13 -2.97 4.29 -5.89
CA HIS A 13 -1.88 3.73 -6.68
C HIS A 13 -1.14 2.62 -5.93
N VAL A 14 -0.82 2.82 -4.64
CA VAL A 14 -0.18 1.81 -3.79
C VAL A 14 -1.06 0.57 -3.65
N VAL A 15 -2.37 0.73 -3.39
CA VAL A 15 -3.31 -0.39 -3.30
C VAL A 15 -3.37 -1.17 -4.62
N ASN A 16 -3.40 -0.48 -5.76
CA ASN A 16 -3.41 -1.13 -7.07
C ASN A 16 -2.16 -2.01 -7.27
N ILE A 17 -0.98 -1.50 -6.94
CA ILE A 17 0.28 -2.25 -7.04
C ILE A 17 0.26 -3.48 -6.14
N VAL A 18 -0.16 -3.32 -4.88
CA VAL A 18 -0.26 -4.43 -3.92
C VAL A 18 -1.26 -5.47 -4.42
N SER A 19 -2.40 -5.05 -4.98
CA SER A 19 -3.46 -5.94 -5.49
C SER A 19 -3.04 -6.76 -6.72
N GLN A 20 -2.10 -6.25 -7.52
CA GLN A 20 -1.59 -6.92 -8.71
C GLN A 20 -0.45 -7.89 -8.41
N SER A 21 0.05 -7.90 -7.17
CA SER A 21 1.14 -8.78 -6.77
C SER A 21 0.61 -10.16 -6.36
N GLU A 22 1.18 -11.22 -6.94
CA GLU A 22 0.85 -12.62 -6.58
C GLU A 22 1.47 -13.06 -5.24
N SER A 23 2.36 -12.23 -4.67
CA SER A 23 3.10 -12.51 -3.44
C SER A 23 3.28 -11.23 -2.60
N PRO A 24 3.54 -11.32 -1.29
CA PRO A 24 3.79 -10.14 -0.47
C PRO A 24 4.89 -9.26 -1.06
N ILE A 25 4.58 -8.00 -1.34
CA ILE A 25 5.48 -7.05 -2.00
C ILE A 25 6.13 -6.11 -0.98
N THR A 26 7.42 -5.79 -1.15
CA THR A 26 8.14 -4.90 -0.24
C THR A 26 7.87 -3.42 -0.55
N SER A 27 8.03 -2.55 0.45
CA SER A 27 7.88 -1.10 0.28
C SER A 27 8.83 -0.51 -0.76
N ASP A 28 10.08 -0.98 -0.84
CA ASP A 28 11.03 -0.59 -1.88
C ASP A 28 10.53 -0.93 -3.30
N SER A 29 9.93 -2.12 -3.45
CA SER A 29 9.38 -2.56 -4.74
C SER A 29 8.15 -1.74 -5.14
N ILE A 30 7.29 -1.41 -4.16
CA ILE A 30 6.15 -0.53 -4.36
C ILE A 30 6.62 0.87 -4.76
N ALA A 31 7.57 1.47 -4.04
CA ALA A 31 8.11 2.79 -4.34
C ALA A 31 8.69 2.87 -5.75
N LYS A 32 9.43 1.84 -6.16
CA LYS A 32 9.98 1.75 -7.52
C LYS A 32 8.88 1.67 -8.58
N GLN A 33 7.83 0.89 -8.37
CA GLN A 33 6.73 0.74 -9.32
C GLN A 33 5.84 1.98 -9.39
N ALA A 34 5.50 2.55 -8.23
CA ALA A 34 4.70 3.76 -8.10
C ALA A 34 5.45 5.02 -8.58
N LYS A 35 6.79 4.94 -8.68
CA LYS A 35 7.69 6.09 -8.91
C LYS A 35 7.50 7.18 -7.86
N LEU A 36 7.29 6.76 -6.62
CA LEU A 36 7.12 7.64 -5.47
C LEU A 36 8.35 7.56 -4.56
N ASP A 37 8.53 8.60 -3.74
CA ASP A 37 9.54 8.56 -2.68
C ASP A 37 9.18 7.48 -1.65
N ILE A 38 10.19 6.75 -1.17
CA ILE A 38 9.99 5.66 -0.21
C ILE A 38 9.34 6.12 1.10
N ARG A 39 9.53 7.39 1.51
CA ARG A 39 8.87 7.95 2.69
C ARG A 39 7.37 8.06 2.49
N ILE A 40 6.94 8.56 1.33
CA ILE A 40 5.52 8.67 0.96
C ILE A 40 4.88 7.28 0.94
N VAL A 41 5.58 6.30 0.37
CA VAL A 41 5.10 4.92 0.32
C VAL A 41 4.98 4.31 1.72
N ASN A 42 5.99 4.49 2.57
CA ASN A 42 5.93 3.96 3.94
C ASN A 42 4.80 4.61 4.76
N GLU A 43 4.60 5.92 4.65
CA GLU A 43 3.48 6.62 5.28
C GLU A 43 2.13 6.08 4.79
N THR A 44 2.00 5.92 3.47
CA THR A 44 0.80 5.39 2.81
C THR A 44 0.51 3.96 3.26
N LEU A 45 1.52 3.09 3.28
CA LEU A 45 1.38 1.70 3.71
C LEU A 45 1.00 1.58 5.18
N ALA A 46 1.58 2.42 6.05
CA ALA A 46 1.23 2.45 7.46
C ALA A 46 -0.25 2.83 7.66
N LEU A 47 -0.71 3.89 6.99
CA LEU A 47 -2.11 4.32 7.01
C LEU A 47 -3.05 3.21 6.53
N LEU A 48 -2.79 2.64 5.35
CA LEU A 48 -3.62 1.58 4.76
C LEU A 48 -3.65 0.31 5.61
N THR A 49 -2.55 0.00 6.32
CA THR A 49 -2.48 -1.14 7.24
C THR A 49 -3.32 -0.88 8.49
N ILE A 50 -3.26 0.33 9.06
CA ILE A 50 -4.07 0.74 10.22
C ILE A 50 -5.57 0.72 9.88
N GLU A 51 -5.93 1.19 8.68
CA GLU A 51 -7.30 1.18 8.18
C GLU A 51 -7.79 -0.24 7.80
N GLY A 52 -6.89 -1.23 7.78
CA GLY A 52 -7.21 -2.63 7.44
C GLY A 52 -7.46 -2.86 5.96
N VAL A 53 -7.04 -1.94 5.08
CA VAL A 53 -7.14 -2.07 3.62
C VAL A 53 -6.13 -3.09 3.10
N ILE A 54 -4.91 -3.07 3.65
CA ILE A 54 -3.84 -4.02 3.34
C ILE A 54 -3.34 -4.69 4.63
N LYS A 55 -2.64 -5.82 4.48
CA LYS A 55 -1.98 -6.55 5.56
C LYS A 55 -0.47 -6.56 5.35
N GLU A 56 0.26 -6.56 6.45
CA GLU A 56 1.71 -6.75 6.47
C GLU A 56 2.05 -8.12 7.05
N LYS A 57 2.98 -8.84 6.41
CA LYS A 57 3.57 -10.08 6.95
C LYS A 57 5.03 -10.18 6.53
N ASN A 58 5.92 -10.38 7.52
CA ASN A 58 7.36 -10.53 7.30
C ASN A 58 7.99 -9.40 6.45
N GLY A 59 7.52 -8.15 6.61
CA GLY A 59 8.00 -6.99 5.85
C GLY A 59 7.48 -6.88 4.41
N GLY A 60 6.53 -7.74 4.01
CA GLY A 60 5.82 -7.65 2.74
C GLY A 60 4.34 -7.31 2.93
N TYR A 61 3.76 -6.63 1.95
CA TYR A 61 2.38 -6.14 1.95
C TYR A 61 1.51 -6.90 0.94
N TYR A 62 0.26 -7.16 1.30
CA TYR A 62 -0.73 -7.88 0.50
C TYR A 62 -2.16 -7.53 0.93
N LEU A 63 -3.19 -7.96 0.19
CA LEU A 63 -4.61 -7.80 0.55
C LEU A 63 -5.11 -8.92 1.47
#